data_AF-A0A371PBT2-F1
#
_entry.id   AF-A0A371PBT2-F1
#
_cell.length_a   1.000
_cell.length_b   1.000
_cell.length_c   1.000
_cell.angle_alpha   90.00
_cell.angle_beta   90.00
_cell.angle_gamma   90.00
#
_symmetry.space_group_name_H-M   'P 1'
#
loop_
_entity.id
_entity.type
_entity.pdbx_description
1 polymer ?
#
loop_
_entity_poly.entity_id
_entity_poly.type
_entity_poly.pdbx_seq_one_letter_code
_entity_poly.pdbx_strand_id
1 'polypeptide(L)'
;MPTGAGDDADGLLVVVSIRNDFDTNTRTCATAAFVATDASFDLTGSAVVSGAAYDRVTQQYNPVAPLRTQSLSGAVTVVSGLDALGVDELSVSASGDATKTTTTVKDTRVTDKKTKAQKTKAKATYVKRIKAAKKKYATALDEAGISKTKQAAAKKTYKAKRATAKASFKHAIAGHEHVKTKTSTTENRPFSIKTELPAT
;
A
#
# COMPACT_ATOMS: atom_id res chain seq x y z
N MET A 1 16.92 16.94 -17.25
CA MET A 1 16.79 16.06 -18.43
C MET A 1 16.01 14.83 -17.98
N PRO A 2 14.93 14.41 -18.66
CA PRO A 2 14.35 13.09 -18.42
C PRO A 2 15.30 11.98 -18.91
N THR A 3 15.18 10.81 -18.31
CA THR A 3 16.02 9.62 -18.51
C THR A 3 15.84 8.98 -19.88
N GLY A 4 16.78 8.13 -20.30
CA GLY A 4 16.74 7.45 -21.59
C GLY A 4 15.47 6.60 -21.75
N ALA A 5 14.92 6.54 -22.96
CA ALA A 5 13.70 5.80 -23.25
C ALA A 5 13.91 4.29 -23.01
N GLY A 6 13.06 3.68 -22.16
CA GLY A 6 13.00 2.22 -21.97
C GLY A 6 13.09 1.73 -20.51
N ASP A 7 13.38 2.59 -19.54
CA ASP A 7 13.40 2.23 -18.12
C ASP A 7 12.01 2.32 -17.46
N ASP A 8 11.73 1.48 -16.46
CA ASP A 8 10.49 1.51 -15.66
C ASP A 8 10.47 2.59 -14.56
N ALA A 9 11.43 3.51 -14.61
CA ALA A 9 11.49 4.66 -13.73
C ALA A 9 12.04 5.89 -14.47
N ASP A 10 11.61 7.07 -14.02
CA ASP A 10 12.12 8.37 -14.47
C ASP A 10 12.91 9.05 -13.36
N GLY A 11 13.96 9.77 -13.75
CA GLY A 11 14.82 10.55 -12.87
C GLY A 11 14.82 12.04 -13.19
N LEU A 12 14.94 12.86 -12.15
CA LEU A 12 15.14 14.31 -12.27
C LEU A 12 16.23 14.75 -11.28
N LEU A 13 17.22 15.49 -11.78
CA LEU A 13 18.19 16.23 -10.98
C LEU A 13 17.88 17.73 -11.06
N VAL A 14 17.77 18.38 -9.90
CA VAL A 14 17.54 19.82 -9.78
C VAL A 14 18.68 20.43 -8.98
N VAL A 15 19.31 21.45 -9.54
CA VAL A 15 20.31 22.28 -8.85
C VAL A 15 19.81 23.71 -8.82
N VAL A 16 19.82 24.31 -7.63
CA VAL A 16 19.34 25.67 -7.38
C VAL A 16 20.46 26.45 -6.72
N SER A 17 20.85 27.57 -7.33
CA SER A 17 21.73 28.55 -6.70
C SER A 17 20.93 29.76 -6.25
N ILE A 18 21.08 30.11 -4.97
CA ILE A 18 20.51 31.30 -4.35
C ILE A 18 21.66 32.26 -4.12
N ARG A 19 21.65 33.39 -4.81
CA ARG A 19 22.60 34.48 -4.61
C ARG A 19 21.94 35.56 -3.77
N ASN A 20 22.60 35.98 -2.69
CA ASN A 20 22.22 37.17 -1.94
C ASN A 20 23.11 38.35 -2.37
N ASP A 21 22.49 39.31 -3.07
CA ASP A 21 23.21 40.46 -3.63
C ASP A 21 23.66 41.46 -2.55
N PHE A 22 23.16 41.34 -1.32
CA PHE A 22 23.53 42.22 -0.21
C PHE A 22 24.81 41.79 0.53
N ASP A 23 25.16 40.49 0.53
CA ASP A 23 26.29 39.96 1.31
C ASP A 23 27.24 39.06 0.49
N THR A 24 27.09 38.99 -0.83
CA THR A 24 27.85 38.13 -1.76
C THR A 24 27.77 36.63 -1.49
N ASN A 25 26.94 36.18 -0.53
CA ASN A 25 26.80 34.78 -0.20
C ASN A 25 26.00 34.07 -1.30
N THR A 26 26.58 32.99 -1.82
CA THR A 26 25.89 32.06 -2.73
C THR A 26 25.69 30.74 -2.01
N ARG A 27 24.47 30.20 -2.09
CA ARG A 27 24.13 28.86 -1.63
C ARG A 27 23.70 28.06 -2.84
N THR A 28 24.29 26.88 -3.05
CA THR A 28 23.87 25.99 -4.10
C THR A 28 23.35 24.71 -3.47
N CYS A 29 22.12 24.33 -3.77
CA CYS A 29 21.52 23.10 -3.28
C CYS A 29 21.19 22.20 -4.47
N ALA A 30 21.47 20.90 -4.33
CA ALA A 30 21.04 19.90 -5.29
C ALA A 30 20.09 18.89 -4.65
N THR A 31 19.06 18.48 -5.38
CA THR A 31 18.13 17.41 -5.01
C THR A 31 17.81 16.58 -6.25
N ALA A 32 17.44 15.32 -6.04
CA ALA A 32 17.01 14.44 -7.10
C ALA A 32 15.67 13.79 -6.74
N ALA A 33 14.87 13.45 -7.74
CA ALA A 33 13.64 12.70 -7.57
C ALA A 33 13.59 11.54 -8.57
N PHE A 34 13.04 10.42 -8.12
CA PHE A 34 12.82 9.22 -8.91
C PHE A 34 11.36 8.79 -8.78
N VAL A 35 10.75 8.40 -9.90
CA VAL A 35 9.35 7.97 -9.95
C VAL A 35 9.21 6.75 -10.86
N ALA A 36 8.37 5.79 -10.49
CA ALA A 36 8.01 4.71 -11.41
C ALA A 36 7.21 5.27 -12.60
N THR A 37 7.49 4.79 -13.82
CA THR A 37 6.76 5.25 -15.02
C THR A 37 5.28 4.82 -14.99
N ASP A 38 4.98 3.72 -14.30
CA ASP A 38 3.63 3.26 -13.98
C ASP A 38 3.34 3.45 -12.49
N ALA A 39 2.33 4.26 -12.17
CA ALA A 39 1.92 4.58 -10.79
C ALA A 39 1.43 3.37 -9.97
N SER A 40 1.27 2.19 -10.59
CA SER A 40 0.96 0.94 -9.91
C SER A 40 2.18 0.14 -9.43
N PHE A 41 3.40 0.66 -9.69
CA PHE A 41 4.66 0.08 -9.23
C PHE A 41 5.30 0.94 -8.14
N ASP A 42 5.94 0.26 -7.19
CA ASP A 42 6.80 0.86 -6.18
C ASP A 42 8.26 0.65 -6.55
N LEU A 43 9.07 1.71 -6.42
CA LEU A 43 10.51 1.62 -6.61
C LEU A 43 11.18 0.98 -5.39
N THR A 44 12.17 0.16 -5.67
CA THR A 44 13.11 -0.42 -4.69
C THR A 44 14.54 -0.26 -5.21
N GLY A 45 15.54 -0.39 -4.35
CA GLY A 45 16.96 -0.25 -4.72
C GLY A 45 17.61 0.99 -4.10
N SER A 46 18.52 1.63 -4.83
CA SER A 46 19.29 2.77 -4.33
C SER A 46 19.54 3.85 -5.38
N ALA A 47 19.52 5.10 -4.93
CA ALA A 47 20.02 6.26 -5.65
C ALA A 47 21.35 6.73 -5.08
N VAL A 48 22.26 7.16 -5.95
CA VAL A 48 23.57 7.70 -5.62
C VAL A 48 23.72 9.05 -6.29
N VAL A 49 24.03 10.08 -5.51
CA VAL A 49 24.47 11.38 -6.01
C VAL A 49 25.99 11.43 -5.95
N SER A 50 26.62 11.78 -7.06
CA SER A 50 28.07 11.84 -7.21
C SER A 50 28.51 13.19 -7.75
N GLY A 51 29.74 13.59 -7.45
CA GLY A 51 30.34 14.81 -7.98
C GLY A 51 31.80 14.94 -7.57
N ALA A 52 32.48 15.89 -8.19
CA ALA A 52 33.86 16.28 -7.89
C ALA A 52 33.84 17.44 -6.88
N ALA A 53 34.19 17.20 -5.63
CA ALA A 53 34.23 18.24 -4.59
C ALA A 53 35.56 19.02 -4.65
N TYR A 54 35.47 20.36 -4.60
CA TYR A 54 36.64 21.24 -4.56
C TYR A 54 37.36 21.16 -3.20
N ASP A 55 38.63 20.75 -3.22
CA ASP A 55 39.50 20.76 -2.05
C ASP A 55 40.22 22.11 -1.94
N ARG A 56 39.96 22.83 -0.84
CA ARG A 56 40.55 24.15 -0.58
C ARG A 56 42.03 24.10 -0.20
N VAL A 57 42.52 22.95 0.30
CA VAL A 57 43.92 22.79 0.70
C VAL A 57 44.79 22.61 -0.53
N THR A 58 44.36 21.74 -1.45
CA THR A 58 45.09 21.44 -2.69
C THR A 58 44.72 22.36 -3.85
N GLN A 59 43.64 23.15 -3.72
CA GLN A 59 43.09 24.02 -4.76
C GLN A 59 42.73 23.27 -6.05
N GLN A 60 42.25 22.04 -5.90
CA GLN A 60 41.90 21.14 -7.00
C GLN A 60 40.57 20.44 -6.74
N TYR A 61 39.92 20.00 -7.82
CA TYR A 61 38.76 19.13 -7.72
C TYR A 61 39.19 17.69 -7.44
N ASN A 62 38.55 17.05 -6.47
CA ASN A 62 38.70 15.61 -6.25
C ASN A 62 38.11 14.82 -7.42
N PRO A 63 38.57 13.58 -7.66
CA PRO A 63 37.89 12.67 -8.57
C PRO A 63 36.41 12.51 -8.21
N VAL A 64 35.55 12.34 -9.21
CA VAL A 64 34.12 12.11 -9.01
C VAL A 64 33.91 10.92 -8.07
N ALA A 65 33.21 11.19 -6.97
CA ALA A 65 32.92 10.19 -5.95
C ALA A 65 31.47 10.31 -5.46
N PRO A 66 30.90 9.24 -4.89
CA PRO A 66 29.60 9.30 -4.23
C PRO A 66 29.60 10.33 -3.09
N LEU A 67 28.71 11.31 -3.19
CA LEU A 67 28.46 12.33 -2.17
C LEU A 67 27.32 11.92 -1.23
N ARG A 68 26.34 11.19 -1.76
CA ARG A 68 25.19 10.68 -0.99
C ARG A 68 24.61 9.43 -1.62
N THR A 69 24.21 8.48 -0.79
CA THR A 69 23.42 7.30 -1.18
C THR A 69 22.13 7.26 -0.40
N GLN A 70 21.01 6.95 -1.05
CA GLN A 70 19.69 6.84 -0.42
C GLN A 70 18.95 5.63 -0.99
N SER A 71 18.23 4.89 -0.13
CA SER A 71 17.35 3.81 -0.59
C SER A 71 16.12 4.35 -1.30
N LEU A 72 15.67 3.62 -2.31
CA LEU A 72 14.42 3.89 -3.03
C LEU A 72 13.28 3.10 -2.38
N SER A 73 12.15 3.76 -2.16
CA SER A 73 10.97 3.12 -1.60
C SER A 73 9.69 3.84 -2.03
N GLY A 74 8.72 3.07 -2.52
CA GLY A 74 7.42 3.56 -2.93
C GLY A 74 7.40 4.11 -4.36
N ALA A 75 6.24 4.59 -4.80
CA ALA A 75 6.05 5.12 -6.15
C ALA A 75 6.95 6.32 -6.50
N VAL A 76 7.29 7.16 -5.51
CA VAL A 76 8.16 8.35 -5.68
C VAL A 76 9.16 8.39 -4.54
N THR A 77 10.44 8.57 -4.87
CA THR A 77 11.50 8.84 -3.88
C THR A 77 12.16 10.17 -4.19
N VAL A 78 12.27 11.04 -3.19
CA VAL A 78 13.05 12.29 -3.27
C VAL A 78 14.33 12.11 -2.46
N VAL A 79 15.47 12.31 -3.12
CA VAL A 79 16.77 12.36 -2.47
C VAL A 79 16.90 13.69 -1.75
N SER A 80 17.14 13.61 -0.46
CA SER A 80 17.32 14.78 0.40
C SER A 80 18.36 15.75 -0.17
N GLY A 81 18.12 17.06 0.00
CA GLY A 81 18.98 18.11 -0.55
C GLY A 81 20.41 18.06 0.01
N LEU A 82 21.39 18.30 -0.85
CA LEU A 82 22.82 18.43 -0.49
C LEU A 82 23.33 19.83 -0.84
N ASP A 83 24.29 20.33 -0.06
CA ASP A 83 25.03 21.54 -0.40
C ASP A 83 26.00 21.22 -1.54
N ALA A 84 25.75 21.84 -2.69
CA ALA A 84 26.49 21.65 -3.93
C ALA A 84 27.43 22.83 -4.22
N LEU A 85 27.65 23.72 -3.25
CA LEU A 85 28.63 24.79 -3.39
C LEU A 85 30.05 24.19 -3.51
N GLY A 86 30.73 24.50 -4.62
CA GLY A 86 32.07 23.97 -4.89
C GLY A 86 32.09 22.50 -5.30
N VAL A 87 30.97 21.98 -5.80
CA VAL A 87 30.88 20.64 -6.41
C VAL A 87 30.72 20.80 -7.92
N ASP A 88 31.56 20.11 -8.69
CA ASP A 88 31.49 20.01 -10.16
C ASP A 88 31.09 18.59 -10.59
N GLU A 89 30.77 18.41 -11.87
CA GLU A 89 30.39 17.12 -12.49
C GLU A 89 29.25 16.41 -11.73
N LEU A 90 28.30 17.20 -11.19
CA LEU A 90 27.23 16.66 -10.38
C LEU A 90 26.32 15.76 -11.23
N SER A 91 26.18 14.52 -10.78
CA SER A 91 25.38 13.49 -11.41
C SER A 91 24.59 12.71 -10.37
N VAL A 92 23.49 12.11 -10.81
CA VAL A 92 22.73 11.17 -10.00
C VAL A 92 22.46 9.90 -10.79
N SER A 93 22.63 8.75 -10.15
CA SER A 93 22.22 7.46 -10.68
C SER A 93 21.24 6.78 -9.74
N ALA A 94 20.39 5.92 -10.27
CA ALA A 94 19.49 5.08 -9.49
C ALA A 94 19.35 3.72 -10.14
N SER A 95 19.39 2.66 -9.35
CA SER A 95 19.21 1.29 -9.83
C SER A 95 18.43 0.46 -8.83
N GLY A 96 17.65 -0.48 -9.37
CA GLY A 96 16.84 -1.40 -8.60
C GLY A 96 15.68 -1.95 -9.42
N ASP A 97 14.57 -2.24 -8.75
CA ASP A 97 13.37 -2.82 -9.37
C ASP A 97 12.15 -1.93 -9.12
N ALA A 98 11.37 -1.68 -10.17
CA ALA A 98 9.98 -1.29 -10.07
C ALA A 98 9.16 -2.55 -9.81
N THR A 99 8.46 -2.60 -8.68
CA THR A 99 7.76 -3.80 -8.21
C THR A 99 6.26 -3.56 -8.08
N LYS A 100 5.45 -4.53 -8.51
CA LYS A 100 3.99 -4.50 -8.36
C LYS A 100 3.49 -5.83 -7.88
N THR A 101 2.82 -5.84 -6.73
CA THR A 101 2.17 -7.04 -6.22
C THR A 101 0.68 -7.01 -6.47
N THR A 102 0.21 -7.88 -7.36
CA THR A 102 -1.22 -8.06 -7.64
C THR A 102 -1.77 -9.24 -6.85
N THR A 103 -2.80 -9.00 -6.04
CA THR A 103 -3.48 -10.08 -5.30
C THR A 103 -4.82 -10.38 -5.93
N THR A 104 -4.96 -11.60 -6.46
CA THR A 104 -6.23 -12.10 -7.01
C THR A 104 -6.92 -13.01 -5.99
N VAL A 105 -8.21 -12.78 -5.78
CA VAL A 105 -9.05 -13.64 -4.93
C VAL A 105 -10.04 -14.38 -5.81
N LYS A 106 -9.87 -15.70 -5.92
CA LYS A 106 -10.81 -16.58 -6.61
C LYS A 106 -11.77 -17.17 -5.59
N ASP A 107 -13.07 -16.94 -5.78
CA ASP A 107 -14.13 -17.58 -5.00
C ASP A 107 -14.67 -18.77 -5.80
N THR A 108 -14.40 -19.98 -5.31
CA THR A 108 -14.90 -21.20 -5.93
C THR A 108 -15.95 -21.86 -5.05
N ARG A 109 -17.06 -22.24 -5.68
CA ARG A 109 -18.08 -23.06 -5.04
C ARG A 109 -17.65 -24.52 -5.14
N VAL A 110 -17.23 -25.08 -4.02
CA VAL A 110 -16.84 -26.49 -3.92
C VAL A 110 -18.02 -27.29 -3.38
N THR A 111 -18.25 -28.47 -3.95
CA THR A 111 -19.30 -29.36 -3.47
C THR A 111 -18.91 -29.89 -2.09
N ASP A 112 -19.78 -29.67 -1.11
CA ASP A 112 -19.62 -30.19 0.26
C ASP A 112 -20.93 -30.87 0.65
N LYS A 113 -21.02 -32.16 0.32
CA LYS A 113 -22.22 -32.95 0.57
C LYS A 113 -22.39 -33.18 2.07
N LYS A 114 -23.18 -32.32 2.70
CA LYS A 114 -23.58 -32.49 4.11
C LYS A 114 -24.32 -33.81 4.32
N THR A 115 -23.84 -34.60 5.27
CA THR A 115 -24.46 -35.88 5.65
C THR A 115 -25.82 -35.67 6.30
N LYS A 116 -26.64 -36.72 6.35
CA LYS A 116 -27.95 -36.69 7.04
C LYS A 116 -27.79 -36.29 8.51
N ALA A 117 -26.79 -36.83 9.20
CA ALA A 117 -26.49 -36.48 10.59
C ALA A 117 -26.16 -35.00 10.77
N GLN A 118 -25.36 -34.41 9.88
CA GLN A 118 -25.03 -32.98 9.91
C GLN A 118 -26.26 -32.10 9.69
N LYS A 119 -27.13 -32.45 8.72
CA LYS A 119 -28.39 -31.72 8.47
C LYS A 119 -29.32 -31.78 9.68
N THR A 120 -29.44 -32.94 10.32
CA THR A 120 -30.23 -33.13 11.55
C THR A 120 -29.67 -32.26 12.69
N LYS A 121 -28.36 -32.27 12.91
CA LYS A 121 -27.70 -31.44 13.93
C LYS A 121 -27.89 -29.94 13.67
N ALA A 122 -27.79 -29.52 12.41
CA ALA A 122 -28.04 -28.14 12.00
C ALA A 122 -29.50 -27.72 12.28
N LYS A 123 -30.47 -28.59 11.98
CA LYS A 123 -31.89 -28.36 12.27
C LYS A 123 -32.14 -28.25 13.77
N ALA A 124 -31.59 -29.17 14.58
CA ALA A 124 -31.70 -29.12 16.04
C ALA A 124 -31.14 -27.81 16.61
N THR A 125 -29.98 -27.37 16.10
CA THR A 125 -29.35 -26.11 16.49
C THR A 125 -30.21 -24.90 16.12
N TYR A 126 -30.78 -24.89 14.91
CA TYR A 126 -31.71 -23.85 14.47
C TYR A 126 -32.93 -23.76 15.38
N VAL A 127 -33.58 -24.89 15.68
CA VAL A 127 -34.75 -24.94 16.57
C VAL A 127 -34.40 -24.41 17.97
N LYS A 128 -33.25 -24.82 18.53
CA LYS A 128 -32.76 -24.31 19.82
C LYS A 128 -32.57 -22.79 19.80
N ARG A 129 -31.94 -22.25 18.75
CA ARG A 129 -31.73 -20.79 18.58
C ARG A 129 -33.05 -20.03 18.46
N ILE A 130 -34.03 -20.55 17.72
CA ILE A 130 -35.36 -19.93 17.61
C ILE A 130 -36.10 -19.96 18.94
N LYS A 131 -36.06 -21.08 19.69
CA LYS A 131 -36.68 -21.17 21.02
C LYS A 131 -36.06 -20.15 21.99
N ALA A 132 -34.74 -20.03 22.00
CA ALA A 132 -34.04 -19.04 22.82
C ALA A 132 -34.40 -17.59 22.42
N ALA A 133 -34.46 -17.29 21.12
CA ALA A 133 -34.87 -15.98 20.62
C ALA A 133 -36.32 -15.64 21.00
N LYS A 134 -37.24 -16.62 20.94
CA LYS A 134 -38.62 -16.45 21.40
C LYS A 134 -38.69 -16.16 22.90
N LYS A 135 -37.95 -16.91 23.73
CA LYS A 135 -37.89 -16.68 25.18
C LYS A 135 -37.40 -15.27 25.49
N LYS A 136 -36.29 -14.83 24.89
CA LYS A 136 -35.76 -13.46 25.07
C LYS A 136 -36.72 -12.38 24.58
N TYR A 137 -37.45 -12.63 23.50
CA TYR A 137 -38.45 -11.71 23.00
C TYR A 137 -39.64 -11.57 23.98
N ALA A 138 -40.12 -12.67 24.54
CA ALA A 138 -41.18 -12.65 25.56
C ALA A 138 -40.73 -11.83 26.78
N THR A 139 -39.56 -12.12 27.35
CA THR A 139 -39.01 -11.34 28.47
C THR A 139 -38.87 -9.86 28.12
N ALA A 140 -38.38 -9.53 26.92
CA ALA A 140 -38.24 -8.14 26.48
C ALA A 140 -39.60 -7.44 26.24
N LEU A 141 -40.66 -8.18 25.92
CA LEU A 141 -42.01 -7.64 25.84
C LEU A 141 -42.59 -7.38 27.24
N ASP A 142 -42.36 -8.30 28.18
CA ASP A 142 -42.79 -8.14 29.57
C ASP A 142 -42.11 -6.91 30.20
N GLU A 143 -40.79 -6.75 29.99
CA GLU A 143 -40.02 -5.57 30.42
C GLU A 143 -40.42 -4.27 29.70
N ALA A 144 -40.91 -4.37 28.45
CA ALA A 144 -41.37 -3.21 27.69
C ALA A 144 -42.71 -2.65 28.19
N GLY A 145 -43.54 -3.50 28.82
CA GLY A 145 -44.89 -3.13 29.25
C GLY A 145 -45.71 -2.53 28.11
N ILE A 146 -46.36 -1.38 28.34
CA ILE A 146 -47.17 -0.66 27.35
C ILE A 146 -46.37 0.25 26.41
N SER A 147 -45.04 0.35 26.56
CA SER A 147 -44.22 1.25 25.75
C SER A 147 -44.09 0.75 24.31
N LYS A 148 -44.83 1.38 23.39
CA LYS A 148 -44.81 1.04 21.95
C LYS A 148 -43.39 1.06 21.37
N THR A 149 -42.55 2.02 21.78
CA THR A 149 -41.16 2.13 21.32
C THR A 149 -40.31 0.94 21.77
N LYS A 150 -40.41 0.53 23.05
CA LYS A 150 -39.68 -0.63 23.58
C LYS A 150 -40.16 -1.94 22.95
N GLN A 151 -41.47 -2.10 22.73
CA GLN A 151 -42.03 -3.24 22.02
C GLN A 151 -41.54 -3.32 20.57
N ALA A 152 -41.47 -2.19 19.86
CA ALA A 152 -40.94 -2.12 18.50
C ALA A 152 -39.45 -2.51 18.46
N ALA A 153 -38.66 -2.05 19.43
CA ALA A 153 -37.25 -2.43 19.56
C ALA A 153 -37.08 -3.94 19.84
N ALA A 154 -37.88 -4.50 20.75
CA ALA A 154 -37.89 -5.94 21.02
C ALA A 154 -38.22 -6.75 19.76
N LYS A 155 -39.23 -6.32 18.99
CA LYS A 155 -39.64 -6.96 17.72
C LYS A 155 -38.54 -6.88 16.66
N LYS A 156 -37.86 -5.74 16.53
CA LYS A 156 -36.72 -5.55 15.61
C LYS A 156 -35.58 -6.52 15.96
N THR A 157 -35.20 -6.60 17.23
CA THR A 157 -34.17 -7.51 17.72
C THR A 157 -34.54 -8.97 17.48
N TYR A 158 -35.78 -9.37 17.75
CA TYR A 158 -36.26 -10.73 17.47
C TYR A 158 -36.17 -11.07 15.98
N LYS A 159 -36.64 -10.18 15.10
CA LYS A 159 -36.55 -10.35 13.64
C LYS A 159 -35.10 -10.55 13.18
N ALA A 160 -34.17 -9.73 13.68
CA ALA A 160 -32.75 -9.85 13.36
C ALA A 160 -32.18 -11.21 13.80
N LYS A 161 -32.44 -11.64 15.05
CA LYS A 161 -31.98 -12.95 15.56
C LYS A 161 -32.56 -14.12 14.76
N ARG A 162 -33.83 -14.04 14.36
CA ARG A 162 -34.46 -15.05 13.49
C ARG A 162 -33.81 -15.09 12.11
N ALA A 163 -33.55 -13.93 11.51
CA ALA A 163 -32.88 -13.84 10.22
C ALA A 163 -31.47 -14.45 10.26
N THR A 164 -30.67 -14.09 11.26
CA THR A 164 -29.32 -14.68 11.48
C THR A 164 -29.40 -16.20 11.66
N ALA A 165 -30.32 -16.70 12.50
CA ALA A 165 -30.48 -18.13 12.71
C ALA A 165 -30.86 -18.87 11.42
N LYS A 166 -31.75 -18.28 10.60
CA LYS A 166 -32.14 -18.84 9.29
C LYS A 166 -30.98 -18.84 8.30
N ALA A 167 -30.18 -17.76 8.25
CA ALA A 167 -29.01 -17.67 7.40
C ALA A 167 -27.96 -18.72 7.80
N SER A 168 -27.64 -18.84 9.09
CA SER A 168 -26.71 -19.88 9.58
C SER A 168 -27.22 -21.29 9.28
N PHE A 169 -28.52 -21.54 9.41
CA PHE A 169 -29.09 -22.85 9.07
C PHE A 169 -28.95 -23.15 7.59
N LYS A 170 -29.33 -22.21 6.70
CA LYS A 170 -29.17 -22.34 5.25
C LYS A 170 -27.72 -22.64 4.86
N HIS A 171 -26.77 -21.93 5.45
CA HIS A 171 -25.34 -22.17 5.23
C HIS A 171 -24.92 -23.57 5.73
N ALA A 172 -25.34 -23.96 6.94
CA ALA A 172 -24.96 -25.25 7.53
C ALA A 172 -25.53 -26.47 6.77
N ILE A 173 -26.63 -26.31 6.03
CA ILE A 173 -27.20 -27.36 5.18
C ILE A 173 -26.88 -27.21 3.70
N ALA A 174 -26.18 -26.13 3.32
CA ALA A 174 -25.77 -25.91 1.95
C ALA A 174 -24.90 -27.09 1.52
N GLY A 175 -25.22 -27.70 0.37
CA GLY A 175 -24.43 -28.78 -0.20
C GLY A 175 -23.13 -28.30 -0.87
N HIS A 176 -22.67 -27.12 -0.49
CA HIS A 176 -21.52 -26.45 -1.07
C HIS A 176 -20.91 -25.49 -0.05
N GLU A 177 -19.62 -25.26 -0.22
CA GLU A 177 -18.85 -24.27 0.51
C GLU A 177 -18.17 -23.33 -0.49
N HIS A 178 -17.98 -22.08 -0.08
CA HIS A 178 -17.20 -21.11 -0.83
C HIS A 178 -15.76 -21.16 -0.34
N VAL A 179 -14.86 -21.62 -1.20
CA VAL A 179 -13.42 -21.63 -0.94
C VAL A 179 -12.82 -20.42 -1.61
N LYS A 180 -12.22 -19.54 -0.81
CA LYS A 180 -11.50 -18.36 -1.31
C LYS A 180 -10.03 -18.69 -1.39
N THR A 181 -9.52 -18.83 -2.60
CA THR A 181 -8.08 -18.97 -2.84
C THR A 181 -7.50 -17.60 -3.15
N LYS A 182 -6.48 -17.19 -2.40
CA LYS A 182 -5.71 -16.00 -2.67
C LYS A 182 -4.43 -16.40 -3.40
N THR A 183 -4.14 -15.74 -4.50
CA THR A 183 -2.87 -15.87 -5.22
C THR A 183 -2.30 -14.48 -5.40
N SER A 184 -1.07 -14.29 -4.94
CA SER A 184 -0.32 -13.06 -5.13
C SER A 184 0.76 -13.31 -6.18
N THR A 185 0.85 -12.40 -7.14
CA THR A 185 1.90 -12.39 -8.16
C THR A 185 2.62 -11.06 -8.05
N THR A 186 3.94 -11.12 -7.93
CA THR A 186 4.79 -9.94 -7.94
C THR A 186 5.47 -9.85 -9.29
N GLU A 187 5.26 -8.72 -9.96
CA GLU A 187 5.98 -8.34 -11.16
C GLU A 187 7.15 -7.45 -10.74
N ASN A 188 8.36 -7.79 -11.22
CA ASN A 188 9.56 -7.01 -10.99
C ASN A 188 10.10 -6.57 -12.35
N ARG A 189 10.39 -5.28 -12.46
CA ARG A 189 11.00 -4.70 -13.65
C ARG A 189 12.26 -3.93 -13.26
N PRO A 190 13.45 -4.43 -13.63
CA PRO A 190 14.69 -3.76 -13.27
C PRO A 190 14.84 -2.45 -14.04
N PHE A 191 15.42 -1.43 -13.41
CA PHE A 191 15.77 -0.16 -14.05
C PHE A 191 17.17 0.29 -13.66
N SER A 192 17.78 1.11 -14.52
CA SER A 192 19.08 1.74 -14.23
C SER A 192 19.17 3.13 -14.87
N ILE A 193 18.93 4.15 -14.06
CA ILE A 193 18.92 5.55 -14.44
C ILE A 193 20.27 6.21 -14.18
N LYS A 194 20.69 7.09 -15.09
CA LYS A 194 21.71 8.11 -14.85
C LYS A 194 21.25 9.46 -15.38
N THR A 195 21.40 10.52 -14.59
CA THR A 195 21.10 11.90 -14.97
C THR A 195 22.29 12.78 -14.58
N GLU A 196 22.75 13.59 -15.53
CA GLU A 196 23.91 14.48 -15.37
C GLU A 196 23.49 15.91 -15.72
N LEU A 197 24.16 16.90 -15.11
CA LEU A 197 24.05 18.26 -15.62
C LEU A 197 24.75 18.36 -16.98
N PRO A 198 24.19 19.09 -17.95
CA PRO A 198 24.91 19.36 -19.18
C PRO A 198 26.19 20.13 -18.87
N ALA A 199 27.30 19.77 -19.52
CA ALA A 199 28.52 20.56 -19.47
C ALA A 199 28.20 21.99 -19.93
N THR A 200 28.41 22.97 -19.05
CA THR A 200 28.26 24.40 -19.33
C THR A 200 29.55 25.00 -19.84
#